data_AF-A0A9E4F7Z3-F1
#
_entry.id   AF-A0A9E4F7Z3-F1
#
_cell.length_a   1.000
_cell.length_b   1.000
_cell.length_c   1.000
_cell.angle_alpha   90.00
_cell.angle_beta   90.00
_cell.angle_gamma   90.00
#
_symmetry.space_group_name_H-M   'P 1'
#
loop_
_entity.id
_entity.type
_entity.pdbx_description
1 polymer ?
#
loop_
_entity_poly.entity_id
_entity_poly.type
_entity_poly.pdbx_seq_one_letter_code
_entity_poly.pdbx_strand_id
1 'polypeptide(L)'
;QSRPQMLTDDMGEAARRVITMGCEIDAEACPALFIRGIEDWGLPDPAGQGVDETREIRDTIARKVLGLIQEILVESQSISQ
;
A
#
# COMPACT_ATOMS: atom_id res chain seq x y z
N GLN A 1 -11.65 -15.03 -0.17
CA GLN A 1 -10.59 -14.62 0.77
C GLN A 1 -9.24 -14.90 0.11
N SER A 2 -8.40 -13.89 -0.05
CA SER A 2 -6.98 -14.07 -0.41
C SER A 2 -6.20 -14.59 0.79
N ARG A 3 -5.09 -15.30 0.55
CA ARG A 3 -4.12 -15.72 1.58
C ARG A 3 -2.89 -14.81 1.50
N PRO A 4 -2.11 -14.65 2.58
CA PRO A 4 -0.81 -14.00 2.50
C PRO A 4 0.06 -14.67 1.43
N GLN A 5 0.73 -13.86 0.62
CA GLN A 5 1.64 -14.29 -0.45
C GLN A 5 2.90 -13.43 -0.36
N MET A 6 4.06 -14.02 -0.65
CA MET A 6 5.28 -13.24 -0.78
C MET A 6 5.19 -12.35 -2.03
N LEU A 7 5.63 -11.10 -1.89
CA LEU A 7 5.81 -10.19 -3.02
C LEU A 7 6.96 -10.71 -3.89
N THR A 8 6.71 -10.87 -5.19
CA THR A 8 7.75 -11.17 -6.18
C THR A 8 8.08 -9.92 -6.98
N ASP A 9 9.26 -9.90 -7.61
CA ASP A 9 9.69 -8.77 -8.43
C ASP A 9 8.71 -8.51 -9.59
N ASP A 10 8.25 -9.55 -10.28
CA ASP A 10 7.25 -9.45 -11.36
C ASP A 10 5.95 -8.77 -10.91
N MET A 11 5.51 -9.03 -9.66
CA MET A 11 4.31 -8.40 -9.11
C MET A 11 4.54 -6.90 -8.88
N GLY A 12 5.75 -6.54 -8.45
CA GLY A 12 6.18 -5.16 -8.27
C GLY A 12 6.27 -4.40 -9.59
N GLU A 13 6.93 -4.98 -10.61
CA GLU A 13 7.09 -4.35 -11.93
C GLU A 13 5.75 -4.18 -12.66
N ALA A 14 4.81 -5.11 -12.50
CA ALA A 14 3.49 -5.02 -13.12
C ALA A 14 2.56 -4.02 -12.42
N ALA A 15 2.86 -3.60 -11.19
CA ALA A 15 2.03 -2.71 -10.42
C ALA A 15 2.22 -1.24 -10.84
N ARG A 16 1.10 -0.52 -11.04
CA ARG A 16 1.13 0.94 -11.27
C ARG A 16 1.59 1.71 -10.03
N ARG A 17 1.18 1.23 -8.86
CA ARG A 17 1.53 1.77 -7.54
C ARG A 17 1.70 0.61 -6.56
N VAL A 18 2.64 0.77 -5.64
CA VAL A 18 2.88 -0.16 -4.53
C VAL A 18 2.66 0.61 -3.24
N ILE A 19 1.76 0.12 -2.38
CA ILE A 19 1.45 0.78 -1.11
C ILE A 19 2.07 -0.02 0.03
N THR A 20 2.88 0.62 0.87
CA THR A 20 3.43 0.02 2.09
C THR A 20 2.70 0.55 3.31
N MET A 21 2.53 -0.32 4.30
CA MET A 21 1.90 0.05 5.57
C MET A 21 2.88 0.78 6.49
N GLY A 22 4.18 0.60 6.35
CA GLY A 22 5.24 1.25 7.13
C GLY A 22 6.59 0.65 6.77
N CYS A 23 7.66 1.43 6.79
CA CYS A 23 8.99 0.98 6.43
C CYS A 23 9.81 0.50 7.65
N GLU A 24 9.94 -0.83 7.82
CA GLU A 24 11.19 -1.46 8.27
C GLU A 24 11.92 -2.05 7.05
N ILE A 25 11.95 -1.31 5.94
CA ILE A 25 12.56 -1.78 4.70
C ILE A 25 14.02 -1.34 4.71
N ASP A 26 14.91 -2.21 5.19
CA ASP A 26 16.35 -2.05 5.00
C ASP A 26 16.64 -1.90 3.51
N ALA A 27 17.20 -0.74 3.14
CA ALA A 27 17.36 -0.34 1.76
C ALA A 27 18.30 -1.24 0.94
N GLU A 28 19.07 -2.06 1.64
CA GLU A 28 20.05 -2.99 1.09
C GLU A 28 19.44 -4.38 0.80
N ALA A 29 18.28 -4.71 1.38
CA ALA A 29 17.68 -6.05 1.31
C ALA A 29 16.42 -6.13 0.43
N CYS A 30 15.81 -5.00 0.05
CA CYS A 30 14.49 -5.00 -0.59
C CYS A 30 14.51 -4.41 -2.01
N PRO A 31 14.30 -5.23 -3.06
CA PRO A 31 14.14 -4.79 -4.46
C PRO A 31 13.03 -3.75 -4.65
N ALA A 32 12.10 -3.67 -3.69
CA ALA A 32 10.98 -2.74 -3.69
C ALA A 32 11.43 -1.28 -3.86
N LEU A 33 12.56 -0.84 -3.31
CA LEU A 33 13.03 0.55 -3.46
C LEU A 33 13.31 0.98 -4.90
N PHE A 34 13.45 0.03 -5.83
CA PHE A 34 13.60 0.29 -7.27
C PHE A 34 12.26 0.26 -8.03
N ILE A 35 11.17 -0.14 -7.37
CA ILE A 35 9.82 -0.07 -7.93
C ILE A 35 9.38 1.39 -7.93
N ARG A 36 9.12 1.93 -9.12
CA ARG A 36 8.58 3.29 -9.25
C ARG A 36 7.17 3.33 -8.66
N GLY A 37 6.85 4.40 -7.92
CA GLY A 37 5.49 4.61 -7.39
C GLY A 37 5.20 3.86 -6.09
N ILE A 38 6.21 3.64 -5.24
CA ILE A 38 5.99 3.28 -3.84
C ILE A 38 5.40 4.47 -3.08
N GLU A 39 4.35 4.19 -2.33
CA GLU A 39 3.73 5.12 -1.40
C GLU A 39 3.69 4.49 -0.01
N ASP A 40 4.36 5.12 0.95
CA ASP A 40 4.34 4.68 2.34
C ASP A 40 3.20 5.37 3.11
N TRP A 41 2.33 4.56 3.72
CA TRP A 41 1.23 5.07 4.54
C TRP A 41 1.59 5.26 6.00
N GLY A 42 2.75 4.76 6.47
CA GLY A 42 3.25 5.00 7.83
C GLY A 42 2.28 4.60 8.96
N LEU A 43 1.48 3.57 8.71
CA LEU A 43 0.54 2.96 9.64
C LEU A 43 1.25 1.95 10.57
N PRO A 44 0.91 1.93 11.86
CA PRO A 44 1.50 0.99 12.80
C PRO A 44 1.08 -0.45 12.52
N ASP A 45 1.92 -1.42 12.89
CA ASP A 45 1.58 -2.85 12.81
C ASP A 45 0.49 -3.19 13.86
N PRO A 46 -0.68 -3.71 13.45
CA PRO A 46 -1.72 -4.15 14.38
C PRO A 46 -1.34 -5.41 15.18
N ALA A 47 -0.28 -6.12 14.81
CA ALA A 47 0.14 -7.33 15.52
C ALA A 47 0.42 -7.06 17.00
N GLY A 48 -0.23 -7.82 17.88
CA GLY A 48 -0.08 -7.69 19.33
C GLY A 48 -0.81 -6.50 19.96
N GLN A 49 -1.53 -5.69 19.18
CA GLN A 49 -2.36 -4.60 19.69
C GLN A 49 -3.74 -5.10 20.15
N GLY A 50 -4.44 -4.25 20.91
CA GLY A 50 -5.83 -4.50 21.28
C GLY A 50 -6.78 -4.40 20.08
N VAL A 51 -8.01 -4.89 20.28
CA VAL A 51 -9.02 -4.93 19.22
C VAL A 51 -9.46 -3.53 18.78
N ASP A 52 -9.43 -2.55 19.68
CA ASP A 52 -9.87 -1.19 19.40
C ASP A 52 -8.81 -0.47 18.55
N GLU A 53 -7.53 -0.58 18.88
CA GLU A 53 -6.43 -0.04 18.07
C GLU A 53 -6.38 -0.68 16.68
N THR A 54 -6.58 -2.00 16.61
CA THR A 54 -6.67 -2.72 15.33
C THR A 54 -7.82 -2.19 14.46
N ARG A 55 -8.96 -1.83 15.05
CA ARG A 55 -10.10 -1.25 14.32
C ARG A 55 -9.79 0.15 13.80
N GLU A 56 -9.09 0.96 14.58
CA GLU A 56 -8.67 2.31 14.16
C GLU A 56 -7.70 2.25 12.96
N ILE A 57 -6.75 1.30 12.97
CA ILE A 57 -5.84 1.06 11.84
C ILE A 57 -6.64 0.66 10.61
N ARG A 58 -7.53 -0.32 10.73
CA ARG A 58 -8.41 -0.78 9.64
C ARG A 58 -9.24 0.37 9.05
N ASP A 59 -9.83 1.21 9.89
CA ASP A 59 -10.69 2.31 9.45
C ASP A 59 -9.88 3.41 8.77
N THR A 60 -8.62 3.57 9.16
CA THR A 60 -7.67 4.45 8.48
C THR A 60 -7.27 3.91 7.10
N ILE A 61 -6.99 2.60 6.98
CA ILE A 61 -6.78 1.93 5.67
C ILE A 61 -7.99 2.16 4.77
N ALA A 62 -9.20 1.96 5.28
CA ALA A 62 -10.43 2.13 4.49
C ALA A 62 -10.55 3.55 3.91
N ARG A 63 -10.30 4.59 4.71
CA ARG A 63 -10.33 5.99 4.25
C ARG A 63 -9.26 6.27 3.18
N LYS A 64 -8.04 5.77 3.37
CA LYS A 64 -6.93 5.95 2.41
C LYS A 64 -7.22 5.23 1.08
N VAL A 65 -7.75 4.00 1.13
CA VAL A 65 -8.17 3.25 -0.07
C VAL A 65 -9.25 4.01 -0.85
N LEU A 66 -10.26 4.57 -0.16
CA LEU A 66 -11.29 5.36 -0.82
C LEU A 66 -10.74 6.61 -1.51
N GLY A 67 -9.78 7.29 -0.87
CA GLY A 67 -9.06 8.41 -1.48
C GLY A 67 -8.28 8.00 -2.72
N LEU A 68 -7.49 6.92 -2.62
CA LEU A 68 -6.71 6.37 -3.73
C LEU A 68 -7.58 6.01 -4.93
N ILE A 69 -8.75 5.41 -4.71
CA ILE A 69 -9.70 5.10 -5.79
C ILE A 69 -10.14 6.39 -6.50
N GLN A 70 -10.46 7.46 -5.76
CA GLN A 70 -10.85 8.73 -6.37
C GLN A 70 -9.71 9.34 -7.19
N GLU A 71 -8.49 9.34 -6.66
CA GLU A 71 -7.30 9.83 -7.38
C GLU A 71 -7.10 9.10 -8.71
N ILE A 72 -7.15 7.76 -8.69
CA ILE A 72 -7.00 6.93 -9.90
C ILE A 72 -8.10 7.22 -10.92
N LEU A 73 -9.34 7.42 -10.47
CA LEU A 73 -10.46 7.74 -11.35
C LEU A 73 -10.28 9.12 -12.02
N VAL A 74 -9.78 10.12 -11.30
CA VAL A 74 -9.50 11.47 -11.84
C VAL A 74 -8.33 11.45 -12.82
N GLU A 75 -7.25 10.74 -12.49
CA GLU A 75 -6.11 10.54 -13.40
C GLU A 75 -6.55 9.90 -14.73
N SER A 76 -7.41 8.89 -14.66
CA SER A 76 -7.90 8.16 -15.83
C SER A 76 -8.73 9.05 -16.78
N GLN A 77 -9.47 10.01 -16.23
CA GLN A 77 -10.24 10.98 -17.02
C GLN A 77 -9.37 12.06 -17.66
N SER A 78 -8.25 12.42 -17.02
CA SER A 78 -7.32 13.45 -17.50
C SER A 78 -6.48 12.98 -18.69
N ILE A 79 -6.29 11.65 -18.84
CA ILE A 79 -5.54 11.05 -19.96
C ILE A 79 -6.39 10.92 -21.23
N SER A 80 -7.73 11.02 -21.11
CA SER A 80 -8.68 10.88 -22.23
C SER A 80 -9.05 12.21 -22.90
N GLN A 81 -8.36 13.31 -22.58
CA GLN A 81 -8.53 14.64 -23.20
C GLN A 81 -7.29 15.06 -23.99
#